data_AF-A0A9D7PZQ2-F1
#
_entry.id   AF-A0A9D7PZQ2-F1
#
_cell.length_a   1.000
_cell.length_b   1.000
_cell.length_c   1.000
_cell.angle_alpha   90.00
_cell.angle_beta   90.00
_cell.angle_gamma   90.00
#
_symmetry.space_group_name_H-M   'P 1'
#
loop_
_entity.id
_entity.type
_entity.pdbx_description
1 polymer ?
#
loop_
_entity_poly.entity_id
_entity_poly.type
_entity_poly.pdbx_seq_one_letter_code
_entity_poly.pdbx_strand_id
1 'polypeptide(L)'
;MERNYPDAAILTSIAGGVPCSVTLERISAPGIILVGDAARQVNPLSGGGIASGMIGGSIGGRIAAESIKRGKPQHLLTYDKEWMDRLGKRHETFDRIKNGIYNFSDEKFNSIAHSFSKVPNDKRSLGNLFKTALIHNPVFLM
;
A
#
# COMPACT_ATOMS: atom_id res chain seq x y z
N MET A 1 1.85 23.39 -16.29
CA MET A 1 2.93 23.25 -17.29
C MET A 1 3.33 24.62 -17.80
N GLU A 2 2.45 25.34 -18.49
CA GLU A 2 2.75 26.68 -19.04
C GLU A 2 3.39 27.68 -18.07
N ARG A 3 2.95 27.73 -16.80
CA ARG A 3 3.50 28.67 -15.81
C ARG A 3 4.92 28.34 -15.32
N ASN A 4 5.27 27.06 -15.18
CA ASN A 4 6.53 26.64 -14.51
C ASN A 4 7.50 25.92 -15.47
N TYR A 5 7.01 25.40 -16.59
CA TYR A 5 7.74 24.62 -17.59
C TYR A 5 7.17 24.91 -19.00
N PRO A 6 7.28 26.16 -19.49
CA PRO A 6 6.64 26.59 -20.74
C PRO A 6 7.21 25.88 -21.99
N ASP A 7 8.49 25.53 -21.99
CA ASP A 7 9.17 24.92 -23.15
C ASP A 7 9.21 23.39 -23.10
N ALA A 8 8.57 22.77 -22.10
CA ALA A 8 8.61 21.32 -21.92
C ALA A 8 7.57 20.61 -22.80
N ALA A 9 8.01 19.60 -23.56
CA ALA A 9 7.12 18.73 -24.34
C ALA A 9 6.68 17.51 -23.51
N ILE A 10 5.39 17.20 -23.55
CA ILE A 10 4.86 15.93 -23.02
C ILE A 10 5.17 14.83 -24.05
N LEU A 11 6.09 13.93 -23.71
CA LEU A 11 6.48 12.83 -24.60
C LEU A 11 5.48 11.67 -24.55
N THR A 12 4.93 11.40 -23.35
CA THR A 12 4.03 10.26 -23.12
C THR A 12 3.04 10.58 -22.02
N SER A 13 1.80 10.14 -22.20
CA SER A 13 0.75 10.14 -21.17
C SER A 13 0.23 8.71 -20.98
N ILE A 14 0.22 8.22 -19.74
CA ILE A 14 -0.27 6.88 -19.39
C ILE A 14 -1.30 7.02 -18.29
N ALA A 15 -2.38 6.26 -18.40
CA ALA A 15 -3.40 6.12 -17.36
C ALA A 15 -3.60 4.64 -17.02
N GLY A 16 -3.89 4.36 -15.76
CA GLY A 16 -4.13 3.00 -15.26
C GLY A 16 -4.84 3.04 -13.91
N GLY A 17 -5.59 1.98 -13.63
CA GLY A 17 -6.22 1.78 -12.31
C GLY A 17 -5.20 1.26 -11.31
N VAL A 18 -5.29 1.72 -10.06
CA VAL A 18 -4.43 1.28 -8.96
C VAL A 18 -5.32 0.77 -7.82
N PRO A 19 -5.27 -0.51 -7.45
CA PRO A 19 -6.15 -1.08 -6.42
C PRO A 19 -5.70 -0.68 -4.99
N CYS A 20 -5.96 0.56 -4.59
CA CYS A 20 -5.64 1.10 -3.26
C CYS A 20 -6.66 0.66 -2.18
N SER A 21 -6.76 -0.64 -1.94
CA SER A 21 -7.68 -1.27 -0.97
C SER A 21 -6.98 -2.44 -0.27
N VAL A 22 -7.61 -3.00 0.77
CA VAL A 22 -7.11 -4.22 1.41
C VAL A 22 -7.06 -5.41 0.43
N THR A 23 -6.16 -6.34 0.72
CA THR A 23 -6.02 -7.61 -0.01
C THR A 23 -7.35 -8.37 -0.05
N LEU A 24 -7.59 -9.16 -1.10
CA LEU A 24 -8.77 -10.04 -1.17
C LEU A 24 -8.77 -11.03 0.00
N GLU A 25 -9.96 -11.40 0.47
CA GLU A 25 -10.14 -12.35 1.59
C GLU A 25 -9.50 -13.72 1.30
N ARG A 26 -9.57 -14.17 0.05
CA ARG A 26 -8.89 -15.37 -0.44
C ARG A 26 -8.10 -15.06 -1.70
N ILE A 27 -6.81 -15.40 -1.68
CA ILE A 27 -5.86 -15.16 -2.78
C ILE A 27 -5.18 -16.45 -3.26
N SER A 28 -5.61 -17.60 -2.75
CA SER A 28 -5.20 -18.91 -3.23
C SER A 28 -6.35 -19.91 -3.22
N ALA A 29 -6.22 -20.92 -4.08
CA ALA A 29 -7.05 -22.12 -4.12
C ALA A 29 -6.22 -23.30 -4.65
N PRO A 30 -6.70 -24.56 -4.58
CA PRO A 30 -5.96 -25.67 -5.18
C PRO A 30 -5.68 -25.41 -6.67
N GLY A 31 -4.40 -25.39 -7.02
CA GLY A 31 -3.93 -25.13 -8.39
C GLY A 31 -3.78 -23.65 -8.79
N ILE A 32 -4.09 -22.67 -7.94
CA ILE A 32 -3.98 -21.24 -8.30
C ILE A 32 -3.57 -20.35 -7.11
N ILE A 33 -2.71 -19.37 -7.39
CA ILE A 33 -2.35 -18.27 -6.48
C ILE A 33 -2.48 -16.96 -7.26
N LEU A 34 -3.10 -15.95 -6.65
CA LEU A 34 -3.10 -14.57 -7.12
C LEU A 34 -1.99 -13.79 -6.42
N VAL A 35 -1.26 -12.94 -7.16
CA VAL A 35 -0.18 -12.10 -6.62
C VAL A 35 -0.27 -10.68 -7.19
N GLY A 36 0.39 -9.71 -6.55
CA GLY A 36 0.46 -8.32 -7.01
C GLY A 36 -0.92 -7.66 -7.09
N ASP A 37 -1.15 -6.88 -8.14
CA ASP A 37 -2.40 -6.15 -8.35
C ASP A 37 -3.62 -7.08 -8.43
N ALA A 38 -3.46 -8.28 -9.00
CA ALA A 38 -4.52 -9.28 -9.09
C ALA A 38 -5.01 -9.74 -7.70
N ALA A 39 -4.13 -9.72 -6.70
CA ALA A 39 -4.45 -10.03 -5.30
C ALA A 39 -4.76 -8.80 -4.45
N ARG A 40 -4.77 -7.58 -5.02
CA ARG A 40 -4.85 -6.30 -4.29
C ARG A 40 -3.73 -6.14 -3.26
N GLN A 41 -2.50 -6.41 -3.70
CA GLN A 41 -1.29 -6.27 -2.85
C GLN A 41 -0.66 -4.88 -2.94
N VAL A 42 -1.29 -3.92 -3.61
CA VAL A 42 -0.83 -2.52 -3.66
C VAL A 42 -0.98 -1.84 -2.31
N ASN A 43 0.03 -1.10 -1.86
CA ASN A 43 -0.05 -0.35 -0.60
C ASN A 43 -1.22 0.66 -0.68
N PRO A 44 -2.24 0.59 0.19
CA PRO A 44 -3.46 1.40 0.05
C PRO A 44 -3.20 2.89 0.26
N LEU A 45 -2.18 3.22 1.05
CA LEU A 45 -1.87 4.60 1.41
C LEU A 45 -0.97 5.28 0.37
N SER A 46 0.03 4.58 -0.16
CA SER A 46 0.97 5.17 -1.13
C SER A 46 0.64 4.88 -2.59
N GLY A 47 -0.21 3.89 -2.88
CA GLY A 47 -0.44 3.38 -4.24
C GLY A 47 0.73 2.56 -4.81
N GLY A 48 1.78 2.30 -4.03
CA GLY A 48 2.95 1.54 -4.48
C GLY A 48 2.68 0.03 -4.51
N GLY A 49 2.83 -0.59 -5.69
CA GLY A 49 2.58 -2.03 -5.90
C GLY A 49 3.80 -2.88 -6.24
N ILE A 50 4.90 -2.29 -6.71
CA ILE A 50 6.05 -3.06 -7.21
C ILE A 50 6.68 -3.93 -6.12
N ALA A 51 7.10 -3.32 -5.01
CA ALA A 51 7.78 -4.05 -3.94
C ALA A 51 6.87 -5.09 -3.28
N SER A 52 5.60 -4.74 -3.03
CA SER A 52 4.63 -5.66 -2.42
C SER A 52 4.27 -6.81 -3.36
N GLY A 53 4.12 -6.54 -4.66
CA GLY A 53 3.92 -7.57 -5.68
C GLY A 53 5.11 -8.51 -5.83
N MET A 54 6.35 -8.00 -5.78
CA MET A 54 7.55 -8.84 -5.77
C MET A 54 7.62 -9.75 -4.54
N ILE A 55 7.29 -9.22 -3.35
CA ILE A 55 7.22 -10.02 -2.12
C ILE A 55 6.13 -11.08 -2.24
N GLY A 56 4.95 -10.72 -2.72
CA GLY A 56 3.83 -11.65 -2.93
C GLY A 56 4.18 -12.75 -3.93
N GLY A 57 4.84 -12.40 -5.04
CA GLY A 57 5.36 -13.34 -6.03
C GLY A 57 6.43 -14.27 -5.47
N SER A 58 7.35 -13.77 -4.64
CA SER A 58 8.39 -14.59 -4.00
C SER A 58 7.80 -15.63 -3.05
N ILE A 59 6.83 -15.24 -2.22
CA ILE A 59 6.14 -16.17 -1.30
C ILE A 59 5.34 -17.18 -2.11
N GLY A 60 4.55 -16.72 -3.08
CA GLY A 60 3.69 -17.56 -3.90
C GLY A 60 4.47 -18.58 -4.72
N GLY A 61 5.58 -18.17 -5.34
CA GLY A 61 6.46 -19.04 -6.10
C GLY A 61 7.11 -20.14 -5.24
N ARG A 62 7.55 -19.79 -4.02
CA ARG A 62 8.11 -20.78 -3.08
C ARG A 62 7.04 -21.81 -2.66
N ILE A 63 5.85 -21.35 -2.27
CA ILE A 63 4.75 -22.24 -1.87
C ILE A 63 4.29 -23.12 -3.03
N ALA A 64 4.24 -22.58 -4.26
CA ALA A 64 3.92 -23.35 -5.45
C ALA A 64 4.95 -24.47 -5.70
N ALA A 65 6.25 -24.16 -5.59
CA ALA A 65 7.30 -25.16 -5.73
C ALA A 65 7.21 -26.26 -4.65
N GLU A 66 6.91 -25.89 -3.40
CA GLU A 66 6.69 -26.85 -2.31
C GLU A 66 5.46 -27.73 -2.55
N SER A 67 4.37 -27.16 -3.05
CA SER A 67 3.14 -27.88 -3.39
C SER A 67 3.37 -28.95 -4.45
N ILE A 68 4.11 -28.62 -5.51
CA ILE A 68 4.49 -29.55 -6.59
C ILE A 68 5.36 -30.68 -6.05
N LYS A 69 6.42 -30.35 -5.30
CA LYS A 69 7.33 -31.36 -4.71
C LYS A 69 6.62 -32.35 -3.80
N ARG A 70 5.56 -31.91 -3.12
CA ARG A 70 4.76 -32.74 -2.21
C ARG A 70 3.62 -33.49 -2.91
N GLY A 71 3.29 -33.15 -4.16
CA GLY A 71 2.09 -33.63 -4.83
C GLY A 71 0.79 -33.21 -4.12
N LYS A 72 0.80 -32.07 -3.43
CA LYS A 72 -0.31 -31.60 -2.59
C LYS A 72 -0.76 -30.19 -3.01
N PRO A 73 -1.72 -30.07 -3.94
CA PRO A 73 -2.28 -28.78 -4.35
C PRO A 73 -2.87 -27.96 -3.20
N GLN A 74 -3.32 -28.62 -2.14
CA GLN A 74 -3.86 -27.98 -0.93
C GLN A 74 -2.80 -27.17 -0.18
N HIS A 75 -1.50 -27.44 -0.40
CA HIS A 75 -0.41 -26.66 0.18
C HIS A 75 -0.43 -25.19 -0.28
N LEU A 76 -1.02 -24.88 -1.44
CA LEU A 76 -1.16 -23.49 -1.91
C LEU A 76 -2.00 -22.62 -0.97
N LEU A 77 -2.94 -23.23 -0.22
CA LEU A 77 -3.81 -22.53 0.74
C LEU A 77 -3.04 -21.90 1.92
N THR A 78 -1.77 -22.25 2.09
CA THR A 78 -0.89 -21.63 3.09
C THR A 78 -0.45 -20.23 2.70
N TYR A 79 -0.60 -19.86 1.42
CA TYR A 79 -0.19 -18.56 0.88
C TYR A 79 -0.91 -17.39 1.55
N ASP A 80 -2.23 -17.48 1.72
CA ASP A 80 -3.07 -16.42 2.27
C ASP A 80 -2.56 -16.01 3.66
N LYS A 81 -2.31 -17.00 4.51
CA LYS A 81 -1.77 -16.77 5.86
C LYS A 81 -0.38 -16.14 5.81
N GLU A 82 0.53 -16.69 5.01
CA GLU A 82 1.90 -16.19 4.98
C GLU A 82 2.01 -14.76 4.44
N TRP A 83 1.21 -14.44 3.42
CA TRP A 83 1.06 -13.07 2.94
C TRP A 83 0.54 -12.14 4.04
N MET A 84 -0.53 -12.54 4.73
CA MET A 84 -1.13 -11.75 5.80
C MET A 84 -0.16 -11.49 6.95
N ASP A 85 0.62 -12.49 7.33
CA ASP A 85 1.65 -12.35 8.37
C ASP A 85 2.82 -11.49 7.92
N ARG A 86 3.21 -11.53 6.64
CA ARG A 86 4.34 -10.75 6.12
C ARG A 86 4.04 -9.27 5.89
N LEU A 87 2.88 -8.97 5.30
CA LEU A 87 2.50 -7.60 4.89
C LEU A 87 1.03 -7.26 5.12
N GLY A 88 0.10 -8.22 5.08
CA GLY A 88 -1.34 -7.94 5.10
C GLY A 88 -1.83 -7.12 6.30
N LYS A 89 -1.35 -7.40 7.52
CA LYS A 89 -1.70 -6.60 8.72
C LYS A 89 -1.31 -5.12 8.59
N ARG A 90 -0.18 -4.86 7.91
CA ARG A 90 0.28 -3.50 7.64
C ARG A 90 -0.58 -2.84 6.56
N HIS A 91 -0.98 -3.60 5.54
CA HIS A 91 -1.94 -3.18 4.52
C HIS A 91 -3.25 -2.68 5.12
N GLU A 92 -3.84 -3.45 6.03
CA GLU A 92 -5.08 -3.05 6.72
C GLU A 92 -4.91 -1.75 7.51
N THR A 93 -3.77 -1.60 8.19
CA THR A 93 -3.46 -0.37 8.93
C THR A 93 -3.34 0.83 8.00
N PHE A 94 -2.68 0.67 6.86
CA PHE A 94 -2.58 1.71 5.85
C PHE A 94 -3.92 2.06 5.22
N ASP A 95 -4.79 1.09 5.00
CA ASP A 95 -6.14 1.35 4.49
C ASP A 95 -6.97 2.19 5.47
N ARG A 96 -6.92 1.88 6.78
CA ARG A 96 -7.56 2.71 7.81
C ARG A 96 -7.05 4.14 7.82
N ILE A 97 -5.72 4.32 7.75
CA ILE A 97 -5.11 5.65 7.68
C ILE A 97 -5.57 6.39 6.43
N LYS A 98 -5.55 5.75 5.27
CA LYS A 98 -6.01 6.30 3.99
C LYS A 98 -7.47 6.77 4.06
N ASN A 99 -8.38 5.90 4.53
CA ASN A 99 -9.80 6.23 4.67
C ASN A 99 -10.01 7.38 5.66
N GLY A 100 -9.16 7.48 6.67
CA GLY A 100 -9.15 8.60 7.59
C GLY A 100 -8.76 9.93 6.97
N ILE A 101 -7.70 9.93 6.17
CA ILE A 101 -7.17 11.11 5.49
C ILE A 101 -8.10 11.61 4.38
N TYR A 102 -8.83 10.71 3.71
CA TYR A 102 -9.77 11.09 2.65
C TYR A 102 -10.91 12.01 3.10
N ASN A 103 -11.17 12.07 4.40
CA ASN A 103 -12.19 12.96 4.97
C ASN A 103 -11.66 14.33 5.39
N PHE A 104 -10.40 14.66 5.10
CA PHE A 104 -9.83 15.96 5.44
C PHE A 104 -10.16 17.01 4.39
N SER A 105 -10.42 18.23 4.84
CA SER A 105 -10.52 19.40 3.96
C SER A 105 -9.13 19.91 3.57
N ASP A 106 -9.06 20.70 2.49
CA ASP A 106 -7.83 21.34 2.04
C ASP A 106 -7.23 22.26 3.12
N GLU A 107 -8.06 22.96 3.90
CA GLU A 107 -7.60 23.78 5.02
C GLU A 107 -6.89 22.94 6.07
N LYS A 108 -7.41 21.73 6.33
CA LYS A 108 -6.78 20.79 7.27
C LYS A 108 -5.44 20.29 6.72
N PHE A 109 -5.36 19.94 5.44
CA PHE A 109 -4.11 19.56 4.80
C PHE A 109 -3.07 20.69 4.88
N ASN A 110 -3.46 21.91 4.55
CA ASN A 110 -2.61 23.10 4.63
C ASN A 110 -2.12 23.33 6.07
N SER A 111 -3.00 23.20 7.06
CA SER A 111 -2.64 23.33 8.48
C SER A 111 -1.60 22.29 8.89
N ILE A 112 -1.79 21.02 8.51
CA ILE A 112 -0.83 19.94 8.80
C ILE A 112 0.52 20.22 8.13
N ALA A 113 0.52 20.65 6.86
CA ALA A 113 1.73 20.98 6.13
C ALA A 113 2.48 22.17 6.77
N HIS A 114 1.77 23.22 7.19
CA HIS A 114 2.35 24.36 7.90
C HIS A 114 2.90 23.99 9.28
N SER A 115 2.26 23.08 10.01
CA SER A 115 2.78 22.57 11.28
C SER A 115 4.02 21.70 11.06
N PHE A 116 3.99 20.83 10.05
CA PHE A 116 5.10 19.94 9.73
C PHE A 116 6.32 20.68 9.17
N SER A 117 6.13 21.80 8.46
CA SER A 117 7.24 22.63 7.98
C SER A 117 8.06 23.26 9.10
N LYS A 118 7.50 23.36 10.32
CA LYS A 118 8.23 23.80 11.51
C LYS A 118 9.08 22.70 12.14
N VAL A 119 8.91 21.43 11.73
CA VAL A 119 9.74 20.32 12.18
C VAL A 119 11.13 20.43 11.54
N PRO A 120 12.23 20.33 12.31
CA PRO A 120 13.59 20.34 11.79
C PRO A 120 13.80 19.29 10.69
N ASN A 121 14.57 19.63 9.64
CA ASN A 121 14.73 18.80 8.43
C ASN A 121 15.23 17.38 8.76
N ASP A 122 16.17 17.25 9.68
CA ASP A 122 16.73 15.98 10.17
C ASP A 122 15.69 15.09 10.87
N LYS A 123 14.58 15.67 11.33
CA LYS A 123 13.48 14.99 12.01
C LYS A 123 12.26 14.77 11.11
N ARG A 124 12.30 15.20 9.85
CA ARG A 124 11.17 15.00 8.92
C ARG A 124 11.16 13.55 8.44
N SER A 125 10.16 12.80 8.89
CA SER A 125 9.88 11.44 8.41
C SER A 125 8.38 11.26 8.22
N LEU A 126 7.99 10.28 7.42
CA LEU A 126 6.58 9.94 7.21
C LEU A 126 5.88 9.57 8.53
N GLY A 127 6.60 8.88 9.43
CA GLY A 127 6.10 8.58 10.77
C GLY A 127 5.86 9.82 11.61
N ASN A 128 6.76 10.81 11.55
CA ASN A 128 6.59 12.08 12.27
C ASN A 128 5.51 12.96 11.64
N LEU A 129 5.33 12.92 10.32
CA LEU A 129 4.21 13.57 9.64
C LEU A 129 2.87 13.02 10.14
N PHE A 130 2.73 11.69 10.21
CA PHE A 130 1.52 11.08 10.78
C PHE A 130 1.32 11.45 12.24
N LYS A 131 2.38 11.45 13.07
CA LYS A 131 2.28 11.93 14.45
C LYS A 131 1.80 13.39 14.52
N THR A 132 2.35 14.29 13.71
CA THR A 132 1.90 15.69 13.66
C THR A 132 0.45 15.81 13.21
N ALA A 133 0.01 15.00 12.25
CA ALA A 133 -1.40 14.93 11.84
C ALA A 133 -2.32 14.43 12.98
N LEU A 134 -1.86 13.45 13.77
CA LEU A 134 -2.59 12.86 14.91
C LEU A 134 -2.69 13.78 16.13
N ILE A 135 -1.63 14.52 16.46
CA ILE A 135 -1.61 15.45 17.61
C ILE A 135 -2.70 16.53 17.47
N HIS A 136 -3.06 16.87 16.25
CA HIS A 136 -4.12 17.84 15.95
C HIS A 136 -5.48 17.22 15.62
N ASN A 137 -5.67 15.89 15.78
CA ASN A 137 -6.94 15.17 15.61
C ASN A 137 -6.88 13.74 16.20
N PRO A 138 -7.42 13.49 17.42
CA PRO A 138 -7.36 12.18 18.08
C PRO A 138 -8.28 11.09 17.50
N VAL A 139 -9.00 11.36 16.41
CA VAL A 139 -10.03 10.46 15.84
C VAL A 139 -9.46 9.16 15.22
N PHE A 140 -8.15 9.04 15.04
CA PHE A 140 -7.51 7.91 14.35
C PHE A 140 -6.91 6.82 15.26
N LEU A 141 -7.18 6.88 16.56
CA LEU A 141 -6.67 5.94 17.57
C LEU A 141 -7.70 4.88 18.02
N MET A 142 -8.86 4.80 17.36
CA MET A 142 -9.85 3.72 17.53
C MET A 142 -9.94 2.83 16.30
#